data_AF-A0A1G3QJ13-F1
#
_entry.id   AF-A0A1G3QJ13-F1
#
_cell.length_a   1.000
_cell.length_b   1.000
_cell.length_c   1.000
_cell.angle_alpha   90.00
_cell.angle_beta   90.00
_cell.angle_gamma   90.00
#
_symmetry.space_group_name_H-M   'P 1'
#
loop_
_entity.id
_entity.type
_entity.pdbx_description
1 polymer ?
#
loop_
_entity_poly.entity_id
_entity_poly.type
_entity_poly.pdbx_seq_one_letter_code
_entity_poly.pdbx_strand_id
1 'polypeptide(L)'
;MKKINDSNIYLSVAIAALVVGLVVGAVSYYSIIIVEPKVERLLAATEDVDKNFKQAYLILRNPQIFAGYGNFDAEGISVKNSLAFFDKKIYYGDEIDSTRKAYLELLLDRREKGSTLGRNTAAFFIVLSLMFCTLFIHERRSANL
;
A
#
# COMPACT_ATOMS: atom_id res chain seq x y z
N MET A 1 -42.76 20.09 0.23
CA MET A 1 -41.90 19.12 0.95
C MET A 1 -40.85 19.91 1.73
N LYS A 2 -40.62 19.59 3.00
CA LYS A 2 -39.64 20.29 3.85
C LYS A 2 -38.23 19.93 3.35
N LYS A 3 -37.43 20.92 2.93
CA LYS A 3 -36.06 20.71 2.44
C LYS A 3 -35.22 20.25 3.64
N ILE A 4 -34.81 18.99 3.66
CA ILE A 4 -33.89 18.50 4.68
C ILE A 4 -32.54 19.18 4.41
N ASN A 5 -31.98 19.84 5.41
CA ASN A 5 -30.69 20.50 5.32
C ASN A 5 -29.60 19.51 5.72
N ASP A 6 -29.06 18.80 4.74
CA ASP A 6 -28.05 17.74 4.91
C ASP A 6 -26.61 18.25 4.71
N SER A 7 -26.44 19.57 4.59
CA SER A 7 -25.15 20.20 4.31
C SER A 7 -24.04 19.82 5.29
N ASN A 8 -24.37 19.67 6.59
CA ASN A 8 -23.43 19.19 7.59
C ASN A 8 -22.99 17.74 7.38
N ILE A 9 -23.88 16.89 6.84
CA ILE A 9 -23.57 15.51 6.49
C ILE A 9 -22.61 15.48 5.31
N TYR A 10 -22.91 16.24 4.24
CA TYR A 10 -22.03 16.31 3.07
C TYR A 10 -20.64 16.83 3.41
N LEU A 11 -20.54 17.88 4.24
CA LEU A 11 -19.25 18.39 4.68
C LEU A 11 -18.48 17.38 5.54
N SER A 12 -19.14 16.73 6.49
CA SER A 12 -18.49 15.75 7.37
C SER A 12 -17.99 14.54 6.60
N VAL A 13 -18.77 14.04 5.64
CA VAL A 13 -18.38 12.93 4.76
C VAL A 13 -17.23 13.35 3.84
N ALA A 14 -17.26 14.57 3.29
CA ALA A 14 -16.17 15.09 2.47
C ALA A 14 -14.85 15.14 3.24
N ILE A 15 -14.86 15.66 4.48
CA ILE A 15 -13.68 15.74 5.34
C ILE A 15 -13.18 14.34 5.69
N ALA A 16 -14.07 13.44 6.12
CA ALA A 16 -13.70 12.07 6.49
C ALA A 16 -13.06 11.33 5.31
N ALA A 17 -13.68 11.40 4.12
CA ALA A 17 -13.14 10.81 2.90
C ALA A 17 -11.76 11.41 2.54
N LEU A 18 -11.58 12.73 2.67
CA LEU A 18 -10.30 13.37 2.41
C LEU A 18 -9.21 12.87 3.35
N VAL A 19 -9.49 12.82 4.65
CA VAL A 19 -8.53 12.36 5.66
C VAL A 19 -8.12 10.91 5.39
N VAL A 20 -9.07 10.03 5.11
CA VAL A 20 -8.78 8.63 4.75
C VAL A 20 -7.93 8.57 3.48
N GLY A 21 -8.30 9.32 2.44
CA GLY A 21 -7.55 9.37 1.18
C GLY A 21 -6.11 9.85 1.36
N LEU A 22 -5.89 10.87 2.19
CA LEU A 22 -4.55 11.40 2.49
C LEU A 22 -3.69 10.40 3.27
N VAL A 23 -4.24 9.75 4.30
CA VAL A 23 -3.52 8.75 5.10
C VAL A 23 -3.13 7.55 4.24
N VAL A 24 -4.10 7.00 3.50
CA VAL A 24 -3.88 5.86 2.60
C VAL A 24 -2.88 6.22 1.50
N GLY A 25 -3.02 7.42 0.91
CA GLY A 25 -2.11 7.94 -0.10
C GLY A 25 -0.69 8.08 0.43
N ALA A 26 -0.50 8.71 1.59
CA ALA A 26 0.83 8.91 2.18
C ALA A 26 1.59 7.59 2.37
N VAL A 27 0.94 6.58 2.93
CA VAL A 27 1.56 5.25 3.14
C VAL A 27 1.87 4.56 1.81
N SER A 28 0.96 4.66 0.84
CA SER A 28 1.12 3.99 -0.47
C SER A 28 2.22 4.64 -1.31
N TYR A 29 2.24 5.97 -1.39
CA TYR A 29 3.27 6.71 -2.13
C TYR A 29 4.65 6.62 -1.46
N TYR A 30 4.71 6.54 -0.13
CA TYR A 30 5.98 6.25 0.56
C TYR A 30 6.56 4.90 0.10
N SER A 31 5.72 3.87 -0.04
CA SER A 31 6.17 2.57 -0.55
C SER A 31 6.67 2.68 -2.00
N ILE A 32 5.89 3.31 -2.88
CA ILE A 32 6.19 3.45 -4.32
C ILE A 32 7.47 4.24 -4.58
N ILE A 33 7.67 5.35 -3.85
CA ILE A 33 8.76 6.30 -4.16
C ILE A 33 10.05 5.90 -3.44
N ILE A 34 9.96 5.31 -2.25
CA ILE A 34 11.11 5.12 -1.37
C ILE A 34 11.41 3.64 -1.16
N VAL A 35 10.42 2.82 -0.81
CA VAL A 35 10.68 1.45 -0.36
C VAL A 35 10.90 0.48 -1.52
N GLU A 36 10.01 0.48 -2.51
CA GLU A 36 10.08 -0.39 -3.68
C GLU A 36 11.39 -0.17 -4.46
N PRO A 37 11.77 1.08 -4.83
CA PRO A 37 13.02 1.31 -5.56
C PRO A 37 14.26 0.95 -4.74
N LYS A 38 14.20 1.07 -3.41
CA LYS A 38 15.29 0.64 -2.53
C LYS A 38 15.47 -0.87 -2.57
N VAL A 39 14.37 -1.63 -2.55
CA VAL A 39 14.42 -3.09 -2.64
C VAL A 39 14.91 -3.53 -4.02
N GLU A 40 14.41 -2.93 -5.11
CA GLU A 40 14.89 -3.20 -6.47
C GLU A 40 16.41 -3.03 -6.59
N ARG A 41 16.96 -1.93 -6.04
CA ARG A 41 18.41 -1.68 -6.03
C ARG A 41 19.19 -2.76 -5.28
N LEU A 42 18.66 -3.25 -4.15
CA LEU A 42 19.27 -4.33 -3.39
C LEU A 42 19.23 -5.66 -4.17
N LEU A 43 18.15 -5.93 -4.90
CA LEU A 43 18.01 -7.13 -5.73
C LEU A 43 18.81 -7.06 -7.05
N ALA A 44 19.16 -5.87 -7.51
CA ALA A 44 19.97 -5.63 -8.70
C ALA A 44 21.49 -5.61 -8.42
N ALA A 45 21.90 -5.52 -7.15
CA ALA A 45 23.31 -5.46 -6.77
C ALA A 45 24.06 -6.75 -7.14
N THR A 46 25.21 -6.60 -7.81
CA THR A 46 26.09 -7.71 -8.21
C THR A 46 27.17 -8.01 -7.18
N GLU A 47 27.45 -7.07 -6.28
CA GLU A 47 28.38 -7.20 -5.15
C GLU A 47 27.60 -7.53 -3.87
N ASP A 48 28.23 -8.22 -2.92
CA ASP A 48 27.64 -8.56 -1.61
C ASP A 48 26.20 -9.12 -1.68
N VAL A 49 25.95 -10.02 -2.65
CA VAL A 49 24.61 -10.54 -2.98
C VAL A 49 23.87 -11.06 -1.75
N ASP A 50 24.54 -11.85 -0.91
CA ASP A 50 23.95 -12.39 0.32
C ASP A 50 23.45 -11.27 1.24
N LYS A 51 24.31 -10.29 1.55
CA LYS A 51 23.98 -9.17 2.45
C LYS A 51 22.85 -8.31 1.88
N ASN A 52 22.90 -8.02 0.58
CA ASN A 52 21.89 -7.22 -0.10
C ASN A 52 20.53 -7.94 -0.14
N PHE A 53 20.52 -9.25 -0.38
CA PHE A 53 19.29 -10.05 -0.38
C PHE A 53 18.71 -10.22 1.02
N LYS A 54 19.54 -10.39 2.04
CA LYS A 54 19.12 -10.38 3.46
C LYS A 54 18.48 -9.03 3.81
N GLN A 55 19.07 -7.92 3.39
CA GLN A 55 18.52 -6.60 3.62
C GLN A 55 17.20 -6.37 2.87
N ALA A 56 17.12 -6.79 1.61
CA ALA A 56 15.89 -6.75 0.81
C ALA A 56 14.77 -7.55 1.51
N TYR A 57 15.08 -8.76 1.96
CA TYR A 57 14.15 -9.60 2.70
C TYR A 57 13.65 -8.94 3.99
N LEU A 58 14.52 -8.34 4.80
CA LEU A 58 14.10 -7.68 6.04
C LEU A 58 13.13 -6.53 5.80
N ILE A 59 13.27 -5.81 4.69
CA ILE A 59 12.33 -4.77 4.27
C ILE A 59 11.01 -5.40 3.80
N LEU A 60 11.09 -6.44 2.96
CA LEU A 60 9.94 -7.12 2.38
C LEU A 60 9.13 -7.89 3.42
N ARG A 61 9.76 -8.41 4.47
CA ARG A 61 9.12 -9.09 5.60
C ARG A 61 8.00 -8.26 6.24
N ASN A 62 8.09 -6.92 6.15
CA ASN A 62 7.03 -6.02 6.55
C ASN A 62 6.17 -5.64 5.32
N PRO A 63 4.98 -6.24 5.15
CA PRO A 63 4.16 -6.03 3.96
C PRO A 63 3.60 -4.60 3.91
N GLN A 64 3.14 -4.20 2.73
CA GLN A 64 2.29 -3.04 2.58
C GLN A 64 0.90 -3.33 3.20
N ILE A 65 0.24 -2.32 3.79
CA ILE A 65 -1.05 -2.46 4.51
C ILE A 65 -2.18 -3.19 3.73
N PHE A 66 -2.24 -3.04 2.40
CA PHE A 66 -3.15 -3.70 1.46
C PHE A 66 -2.60 -5.01 0.88
N ALA A 67 -1.33 -5.34 1.13
CA ALA A 67 -0.68 -6.59 0.73
C ALA A 67 -0.27 -7.43 1.95
N GLY A 68 -1.03 -7.33 3.04
CA GLY A 68 -0.79 -8.08 4.27
C GLY A 68 -0.73 -9.59 4.01
N TYR A 69 0.30 -10.25 4.54
CA TYR A 69 0.54 -11.69 4.37
C TYR A 69 -0.44 -12.61 5.12
N GLY A 70 -1.36 -12.03 5.90
CA GLY A 70 -2.42 -12.75 6.59
C GLY A 70 -3.71 -12.92 5.79
N ASN A 71 -3.86 -12.23 4.65
CA ASN A 71 -5.04 -12.38 3.79
C ASN A 71 -4.75 -13.48 2.76
N PHE A 72 -5.31 -14.67 3.01
CA PHE A 72 -5.00 -15.91 2.28
C PHE A 72 -5.78 -16.03 0.96
N ASP A 73 -5.32 -15.31 -0.08
CA ASP A 73 -5.62 -15.66 -1.47
C ASP A 73 -4.61 -16.70 -1.99
N ALA A 74 -4.86 -17.29 -3.17
CA ALA A 74 -3.97 -18.30 -3.76
C ALA A 74 -2.53 -17.78 -3.95
N GLU A 75 -2.36 -16.46 -4.17
CA GLU A 75 -1.06 -15.79 -4.23
C GLU A 75 -0.40 -15.65 -2.85
N GLY A 76 -1.16 -15.48 -1.77
CA GLY A 76 -0.65 -15.39 -0.40
C GLY A 76 -0.01 -16.68 0.12
N ILE A 77 -0.38 -17.84 -0.42
CA ILE A 77 0.20 -19.14 -0.05
C ILE A 77 1.65 -19.26 -0.53
N SER A 78 1.97 -18.82 -1.76
CA SER A 78 3.34 -18.87 -2.30
C SER A 78 4.28 -17.92 -1.54
N VAL A 79 3.74 -16.77 -1.13
CA VAL A 79 4.41 -15.79 -0.27
C VAL A 79 4.72 -16.36 1.11
N LYS A 80 3.78 -17.07 1.74
CA LYS A 80 3.98 -17.68 3.08
C LYS A 80 5.15 -18.66 3.12
N ASN A 81 5.26 -19.53 2.11
CA ASN A 81 6.36 -20.49 2.03
C ASN A 81 7.71 -19.79 1.82
N SER A 82 7.71 -18.73 1.01
CA SER A 82 8.90 -17.89 0.79
C SER A 82 9.33 -17.19 2.08
N LEU A 83 8.39 -16.61 2.83
CA LEU A 83 8.65 -15.97 4.13
C LEU A 83 9.26 -16.96 5.13
N ALA A 84 8.64 -18.13 5.31
CA ALA A 84 9.14 -19.14 6.23
C ALA A 84 10.55 -19.65 5.86
N PHE A 85 10.81 -19.80 4.56
CA PHE A 85 12.12 -20.19 4.06
C PHE A 85 13.19 -19.14 4.39
N PHE A 86 12.93 -17.86 4.13
CA PHE A 86 13.89 -16.79 4.40
C PHE A 86 14.03 -16.48 5.90
N ASP A 87 12.96 -16.56 6.69
CA ASP A 87 13.05 -16.44 8.16
C ASP A 87 14.00 -17.49 8.72
N LYS A 88 13.89 -18.73 8.22
CA LYS A 88 14.81 -19.82 8.58
C LYS A 88 16.25 -19.49 8.18
N LYS A 89 16.48 -19.01 6.95
CA LYS A 89 17.82 -18.65 6.46
C LYS A 89 18.47 -17.53 7.26
N ILE A 90 17.71 -16.50 7.62
CA ILE A 90 18.17 -15.41 8.49
C ILE A 90 18.50 -15.94 9.88
N TYR A 91 17.67 -16.81 10.44
CA TYR A 91 17.87 -17.37 11.78
C TYR A 91 19.15 -18.22 11.87
N TYR A 92 19.41 -19.05 10.86
CA TYR A 92 20.62 -19.91 10.83
C TYR A 92 21.86 -19.19 10.28
N GLY A 93 21.74 -17.95 9.79
CA GLY A 93 22.85 -17.22 9.19
C GLY A 93 23.29 -17.72 7.81
N ASP A 94 22.50 -18.61 7.20
CA ASP A 94 22.79 -19.22 5.91
C ASP A 94 22.90 -18.17 4.80
N GLU A 95 23.70 -18.48 3.76
CA GLU A 95 23.77 -17.64 2.57
C GLU A 95 22.49 -17.72 1.72
N ILE A 96 22.13 -16.56 1.16
CA ILE A 96 21.11 -16.39 0.14
C ILE A 96 21.79 -16.15 -1.21
N ASP A 97 21.68 -17.14 -2.09
CA ASP A 97 22.26 -17.12 -3.42
C ASP A 97 21.31 -16.49 -4.47
N SER A 98 21.88 -16.23 -5.65
CA SER A 98 21.17 -15.60 -6.78
C SER A 98 19.98 -16.41 -7.30
N THR A 99 19.97 -17.73 -7.12
CA THR A 99 18.83 -18.58 -7.53
C THR A 99 17.54 -18.26 -6.77
N ARG A 100 17.67 -17.69 -5.57
CA ARG A 100 16.54 -17.35 -4.70
C ARG A 100 15.97 -15.95 -4.95
N LYS A 101 16.58 -15.19 -5.86
CA LYS A 101 16.13 -13.85 -6.25
C LYS A 101 14.65 -13.83 -6.64
N ALA A 102 14.20 -14.83 -7.39
CA ALA A 102 12.81 -14.96 -7.83
C ALA A 102 11.79 -14.98 -6.67
N TYR A 103 12.15 -15.56 -5.51
CA TYR A 103 11.27 -15.55 -4.34
C TYR A 103 11.20 -14.19 -3.66
N LEU A 104 12.28 -13.40 -3.70
CA LEU A 104 12.28 -12.02 -3.21
C LEU A 104 11.53 -11.08 -4.15
N GLU A 105 11.67 -11.29 -5.47
CA GLU A 105 10.90 -10.58 -6.49
C GLU A 105 9.40 -10.85 -6.36
N LEU A 106 9.00 -12.07 -6.00
CA LEU A 106 7.59 -12.39 -5.71
C LEU A 106 7.06 -11.58 -4.51
N LEU A 107 7.86 -11.40 -3.46
CA LEU A 107 7.48 -10.59 -2.30
C LEU A 107 7.40 -9.09 -2.67
N LEU A 108 8.29 -8.63 -3.55
CA LEU A 108 8.28 -7.27 -4.07
C LEU A 108 7.06 -7.01 -4.96
N ASP A 109 6.76 -7.88 -5.92
CA ASP A 109 5.55 -7.80 -6.77
C ASP A 109 4.29 -7.74 -5.91
N ARG A 110 4.21 -8.56 -4.86
CA ARG A 110 3.07 -8.51 -3.94
C ARG A 110 2.96 -7.17 -3.22
N ARG A 111 4.09 -6.58 -2.82
CA ARG A 111 4.13 -5.23 -2.23
C ARG A 111 3.66 -4.17 -3.21
N GLU A 112 4.14 -4.19 -4.45
CA GLU A 112 3.77 -3.25 -5.52
C GLU A 112 2.28 -3.31 -5.85
N LYS A 113 1.71 -4.53 -5.91
CA LYS A 113 0.26 -4.73 -6.04
C LYS A 113 -0.49 -4.06 -4.88
N GLY A 114 -0.02 -4.22 -3.64
CA GLY A 114 -0.58 -3.56 -2.46
C GLY A 114 -0.51 -2.04 -2.53
N SER A 115 0.64 -1.50 -2.93
CA SER A 115 0.84 -0.06 -3.12
C SER A 115 -0.03 0.51 -4.23
N THR A 116 -0.18 -0.21 -5.34
CA THR A 116 -1.05 0.16 -6.45
C THR A 116 -2.51 0.18 -6.02
N LEU A 117 -2.95 -0.83 -5.26
CA LEU A 117 -4.28 -0.86 -4.69
C LEU A 117 -4.49 0.34 -3.75
N GLY A 118 -3.54 0.61 -2.84
CA GLY A 118 -3.59 1.74 -1.93
C GLY A 118 -3.62 3.09 -2.64
N ARG A 119 -2.85 3.29 -3.72
CA ARG A 119 -2.93 4.48 -4.57
C ARG A 119 -4.33 4.66 -5.17
N ASN A 120 -4.90 3.59 -5.70
CA ASN A 120 -6.23 3.63 -6.31
C ASN A 120 -7.31 3.91 -5.24
N THR A 121 -7.18 3.33 -4.05
CA THR A 121 -8.06 3.60 -2.91
C THR A 121 -7.96 5.05 -2.44
N ALA A 122 -6.74 5.62 -2.36
CA ALA A 122 -6.55 7.03 -2.05
C ALA A 122 -7.24 7.94 -3.09
N ALA A 123 -7.04 7.66 -4.37
CA ALA A 123 -7.68 8.41 -5.45
C ALA A 123 -9.20 8.34 -5.37
N PHE A 124 -9.77 7.15 -5.12
CA PHE A 124 -11.21 6.98 -4.91
C PHE A 124 -11.74 7.88 -3.79
N PHE A 125 -11.09 7.88 -2.62
CA PHE A 125 -11.52 8.70 -1.48
C PHE A 125 -11.36 10.20 -1.72
N ILE A 126 -10.34 10.62 -2.46
CA ILE A 126 -10.16 12.03 -2.86
C ILE A 126 -11.28 12.46 -3.81
N VAL A 127 -11.60 11.65 -4.83
CA VAL A 127 -12.71 11.94 -5.75
C VAL A 127 -14.04 11.97 -5.01
N LEU A 128 -14.26 11.01 -4.11
CA LEU A 128 -15.46 10.96 -3.28
C LEU A 128 -15.59 12.23 -2.42
N SER A 129 -14.49 12.67 -1.80
CA SER A 129 -14.45 13.93 -1.04
C SER A 129 -14.82 15.13 -1.91
N LEU A 130 -14.28 15.23 -3.13
CA LEU A 130 -14.61 16.29 -4.07
C LEU A 130 -16.10 16.26 -4.45
N MET A 131 -16.69 15.10 -4.68
CA MET A 131 -18.12 14.96 -4.97
C MET A 131 -19.00 15.45 -3.80
N PHE A 132 -18.66 15.11 -2.56
CA PHE A 132 -19.42 15.60 -1.40
C PHE A 132 -19.22 17.09 -1.16
N CYS A 133 -18.03 17.64 -1.45
CA CYS A 133 -17.79 19.07 -1.46
C CYS A 133 -18.65 19.81 -2.49
N THR A 134 -18.82 19.28 -3.71
CA THR A 134 -19.67 19.92 -4.72
C THR A 134 -21.15 19.91 -4.33
N LEU A 135 -21.64 18.80 -3.75
CA LEU A 135 -22.99 18.71 -3.20
C LEU A 135 -23.21 19.72 -2.07
N PHE A 136 -22.25 19.83 -1.14
CA PHE A 136 -22.29 20.82 -0.06
C PHE A 136 -22.38 22.25 -0.58
N ILE A 137 -21.54 22.61 -1.57
CA ILE A 137 -21.53 23.96 -2.17
C ILE A 137 -22.87 24.22 -2.89
N HIS A 138 -23.39 23.24 -3.62
CA HIS A 138 -24.67 23.35 -4.32
C HIS A 138 -25.82 23.60 -3.35
N GLU A 139 -25.93 22.79 -2.30
CA GLU A 139 -26.99 22.92 -1.29
C GLU A 139 -26.91 24.27 -0.56
N ARG A 140 -25.71 24.71 -0.19
CA ARG A 140 -25.50 26.00 0.48
C ARG A 140 -25.87 27.18 -0.42
N ARG A 141 -25.60 27.10 -1.73
CA ARG A 141 -26.04 28.11 -2.71
C ARG A 141 -27.56 28.12 -2.88
N SER A 142 -28.19 26.95 -2.98
CA SER A 142 -29.65 26.81 -3.09
C SER A 142 -30.42 27.08 -1.80
N ALA A 143 -29.74 27.25 -0.66
CA ALA A 143 -30.35 27.67 0.60
C ALA A 143 -30.22 29.18 0.86
N ASN A 144 -29.26 29.84 0.19
CA ASN A 144 -29.05 31.29 0.24
C ASN A 144 -29.79 32.07 -0.86
N LEU A 145 -30.45 31.36 -1.78
CA LEU A 145 -31.41 31.87 -2.79
C LEU A 145 -32.83 31.58 -2.32
#